data_AF-A0A7W7RQ61-F1
#
_entry.id   AF-A0A7W7RQ61-F1
#
_cell.length_a   1.000
_cell.length_b   1.000
_cell.length_c   1.000
_cell.angle_alpha   90.00
_cell.angle_beta   90.00
_cell.angle_gamma   90.00
#
_symmetry.space_group_name_H-M   'P 1'
#
loop_
_entity.id
_entity.type
_entity.pdbx_description
1 polymer ?
#
loop_
_entity_poly.entity_id
_entity_poly.type
_entity_poly.pdbx_seq_one_letter_code
_entity_poly.pdbx_strand_id
1 'polypeptide(L)'
;MDRARLELAFERRTTFQRETGTPVWAGEFGPVYTGDPAVDEQRYRILADQLDTYDAHGAGWSLWTYKDVGLQGLVCAAGPYTERFGAFIGKKARLGADRWGSTMEESADVPAPLHSLVATEFPAWDPYPWGARYQTDDLVRHVLIAQALLPEYAELFRGLSDGDLLALADSFALAGCVRREPLIDLLTRNLR
;
A
#
# COMPACT_ATOMS: atom_id res chain seq x y z
N MET A 1 -0.34 6.80 -16.41
CA MET A 1 0.43 7.94 -15.86
C MET A 1 1.57 8.23 -16.81
N ASP A 2 1.94 9.49 -16.99
CA ASP A 2 2.97 9.93 -17.93
C ASP A 2 4.33 10.03 -17.20
N ARG A 3 5.41 9.53 -17.81
CA ARG A 3 6.78 9.59 -17.28
C ARG A 3 7.18 11.01 -16.90
N ALA A 4 6.78 12.00 -17.69
CA ALA A 4 7.04 13.41 -17.40
C ALA A 4 6.45 13.88 -16.05
N ARG A 5 5.31 13.28 -15.63
CA ARG A 5 4.70 13.60 -14.32
C ARG A 5 5.47 12.97 -13.15
N LEU A 6 6.04 11.77 -13.34
CA LEU A 6 6.88 11.14 -12.34
C LEU A 6 8.14 11.96 -12.08
N GLU A 7 8.80 12.38 -13.16
CA GLU A 7 10.02 13.19 -13.11
C GLU A 7 9.75 14.53 -12.42
N LEU A 8 8.70 15.26 -12.83
CA LEU A 8 8.31 16.52 -12.17
C LEU A 8 8.01 16.33 -10.67
N ALA A 9 7.36 15.23 -10.30
CA ALA A 9 7.07 14.94 -8.90
C ALA A 9 8.35 14.64 -8.11
N PHE A 10 9.30 13.91 -8.70
CA PHE A 10 10.60 13.63 -8.11
C PHE A 10 11.41 14.92 -7.92
N GLU A 11 11.54 15.75 -8.95
CA GLU A 11 12.26 17.01 -8.89
C GLU A 11 11.71 17.92 -7.79
N ARG A 12 10.38 18.07 -7.73
CA ARG A 12 9.73 18.89 -6.71
C ARG A 12 9.96 18.37 -5.29
N ARG A 13 9.95 17.04 -5.10
CA ARG A 13 10.16 16.41 -3.78
C ARG A 13 11.62 16.40 -3.35
N THR A 14 12.55 16.58 -4.28
CA THR A 14 14.00 16.53 -4.02
C THR A 14 14.67 17.89 -4.11
N THR A 15 13.92 18.99 -4.29
CA THR A 15 14.43 20.36 -4.41
C THR A 15 15.48 20.67 -3.34
N PHE A 16 15.14 20.46 -2.06
CA PHE A 16 16.05 20.74 -0.95
C PHE A 16 17.35 19.94 -1.05
N GLN A 17 17.27 18.64 -1.33
CA GLN A 17 18.43 17.76 -1.44
C GLN A 17 19.35 18.22 -2.59
N ARG A 18 18.76 18.55 -3.74
CA ARG A 18 19.48 19.00 -4.92
C ARG A 18 20.13 20.38 -4.74
N GLU A 19 19.44 21.31 -4.06
CA GLU A 19 19.97 22.65 -3.76
C GLU A 19 21.10 22.62 -2.72
N THR A 20 21.07 21.65 -1.80
CA THR A 20 22.06 21.55 -0.70
C THR A 20 23.17 20.54 -0.94
N GLY A 21 23.10 19.76 -2.03
CA GLY A 21 24.01 18.63 -2.27
C GLY A 21 23.81 17.45 -1.31
N THR A 22 22.67 17.39 -0.62
CA THR A 22 22.33 16.26 0.26
C THR A 22 21.95 15.04 -0.60
N PRO A 23 22.43 13.82 -0.28
CA PRO A 23 22.02 12.62 -1.00
C PRO A 23 20.49 12.37 -0.96
N VAL A 24 19.93 11.88 -2.06
CA VAL A 24 18.51 11.49 -2.14
C VAL A 24 18.36 10.00 -1.82
N TRP A 25 17.44 9.67 -0.91
CA TRP A 25 17.06 8.30 -0.58
C TRP A 25 15.54 8.14 -0.55
N ALA A 26 14.99 7.36 -1.48
CA ALA A 26 13.58 6.97 -1.53
C ALA A 26 13.36 5.71 -0.67
N GLY A 27 13.07 5.93 0.62
CA GLY A 27 13.05 4.85 1.62
C GLY A 27 11.88 3.87 1.52
N GLU A 28 10.72 4.32 1.04
CA GLU A 28 9.54 3.47 0.88
C GLU A 28 8.75 3.90 -0.35
N PHE A 29 8.57 2.96 -1.29
CA PHE A 29 7.76 3.12 -2.48
C PHE A 29 7.43 1.76 -3.07
N GLY A 30 6.41 1.71 -3.92
CA GLY A 30 6.04 0.49 -4.63
C GLY A 30 4.57 0.56 -5.06
N PRO A 31 4.20 -0.14 -6.14
CA PRO A 31 2.80 -0.27 -6.53
C PRO A 31 2.07 -1.28 -5.64
N VAL A 32 0.84 -0.97 -5.24
CA VAL A 32 -0.16 -1.95 -4.79
C VAL A 32 -0.60 -2.77 -5.98
N TYR A 33 -0.74 -4.09 -5.88
CA TYR A 33 -1.24 -4.96 -6.94
C TYR A 33 -2.69 -5.37 -6.69
N THR A 34 -3.49 -5.50 -7.74
CA THR A 34 -4.95 -5.74 -7.65
C THR A 34 -5.35 -7.17 -8.00
N GLY A 35 -4.44 -7.94 -8.61
CA GLY A 35 -4.76 -9.26 -9.16
C GLY A 35 -5.43 -9.20 -10.54
N ASP A 36 -5.65 -8.00 -11.08
CA ASP A 36 -6.02 -7.79 -12.48
C ASP A 36 -4.73 -7.69 -13.31
N PRO A 37 -4.47 -8.63 -14.23
CA PRO A 37 -3.23 -8.66 -15.00
C PRO A 37 -2.98 -7.38 -15.80
N ALA A 38 -4.01 -6.75 -16.36
CA ALA A 38 -3.85 -5.56 -17.20
C ALA A 38 -3.47 -4.33 -16.36
N VAL A 39 -4.10 -4.18 -15.18
CA VAL A 39 -3.78 -3.10 -14.23
C VAL A 39 -2.39 -3.30 -13.63
N ASP A 40 -2.07 -4.54 -13.25
CA ASP A 40 -0.77 -4.85 -12.64
C ASP A 40 0.38 -4.73 -13.64
N GLU A 41 0.16 -5.06 -14.92
CA GLU A 41 1.14 -4.80 -15.99
C GLU A 41 1.44 -3.30 -16.12
N GLN A 42 0.41 -2.46 -16.09
CA GLN A 42 0.60 -1.01 -16.11
C GLN A 42 1.43 -0.53 -14.91
N ARG A 43 1.22 -1.11 -13.72
CA ARG A 43 1.95 -0.77 -12.50
C ARG A 43 3.42 -1.16 -12.57
N TYR A 44 3.77 -2.29 -13.19
CA TYR A 44 5.16 -2.64 -13.44
C TYR A 44 5.85 -1.64 -14.37
N ARG A 45 5.18 -1.17 -15.41
CA ARG A 45 5.73 -0.13 -16.31
C ARG A 45 5.97 1.19 -15.57
N ILE A 46 5.00 1.61 -14.75
CA ILE A 46 5.14 2.80 -13.90
C ILE A 46 6.32 2.68 -12.95
N LEU A 47 6.48 1.51 -12.32
CA LEU A 47 7.61 1.26 -11.42
C LEU A 47 8.94 1.30 -12.17
N ALA A 48 9.01 0.74 -13.39
CA ALA A 48 10.20 0.83 -14.23
C ALA A 48 10.58 2.29 -14.56
N ASP A 49 9.61 3.12 -14.98
CA ASP A 49 9.85 4.55 -15.25
C ASP A 49 10.30 5.31 -13.98
N GLN A 50 9.80 4.92 -12.81
CA GLN A 50 10.21 5.50 -11.54
C GLN A 50 11.65 5.11 -11.16
N LEU A 51 12.04 3.85 -11.35
CA LEU A 51 13.41 3.38 -11.13
C LEU A 51 14.40 4.05 -12.10
N ASP A 52 14.05 4.18 -13.38
CA ASP A 52 14.82 4.92 -14.37
C ASP A 52 15.09 6.37 -13.92
N THR A 53 14.07 7.01 -13.32
CA THR A 53 14.19 8.38 -12.78
C THR A 53 15.18 8.41 -11.62
N TYR A 54 15.11 7.45 -10.69
CA TYR A 54 16.04 7.38 -9.57
C TYR A 54 17.48 7.17 -10.04
N ASP A 55 17.69 6.28 -11.00
CA ASP A 55 18.98 6.02 -11.63
C ASP A 55 19.55 7.27 -12.32
N ALA A 56 18.70 8.00 -13.07
CA ALA A 56 19.10 9.23 -13.77
C ALA A 56 19.55 10.34 -12.80
N HIS A 57 18.98 10.38 -11.60
CA HIS A 57 19.32 11.36 -10.57
C HIS A 57 20.29 10.84 -9.50
N GLY A 58 20.79 9.61 -9.62
CA GLY A 58 21.67 8.99 -8.61
C GLY A 58 21.03 8.84 -7.24
N ALA A 59 19.70 8.67 -7.18
CA ALA A 59 18.96 8.49 -5.94
C ALA A 59 19.01 7.02 -5.50
N GLY A 60 19.35 6.79 -4.23
CA GLY A 60 19.22 5.47 -3.62
C GLY A 60 17.76 5.16 -3.29
N TRP A 61 17.41 3.88 -3.21
CA TRP A 61 16.03 3.47 -3.00
C TRP A 61 15.92 2.14 -2.24
N SER A 62 14.82 1.99 -1.49
CA SER A 62 14.37 0.72 -0.91
C SER A 62 12.90 0.50 -1.20
N LEU A 63 12.58 -0.59 -1.90
CA LEU A 63 11.20 -0.91 -2.22
C LEU A 63 10.45 -1.36 -0.96
N TRP A 64 9.25 -0.84 -0.77
CA TRP A 64 8.27 -1.38 0.17
C TRP A 64 7.29 -2.28 -0.60
N THR A 65 7.11 -3.56 -0.26
CA THR A 65 7.67 -4.30 0.89
C THR A 65 8.25 -5.64 0.47
N TYR A 66 9.11 -6.22 1.30
CA TYR A 66 9.65 -7.56 1.07
C TYR A 66 8.55 -8.62 1.13
N LYS A 67 7.72 -8.59 2.18
CA LYS A 67 6.74 -9.63 2.47
C LYS A 67 5.43 -9.08 2.99
N ASP A 68 4.31 -9.58 2.46
CA ASP A 68 2.97 -9.28 2.96
C ASP A 68 1.97 -10.40 2.66
N VAL A 69 0.68 -10.06 2.64
CA VAL A 69 -0.46 -10.96 2.43
C VAL A 69 -1.04 -10.86 1.00
N GLY A 70 -0.27 -10.36 0.03
CA GLY A 70 -0.68 -10.28 -1.38
C GLY A 70 -0.78 -8.89 -1.98
N LEU A 71 -0.38 -7.83 -1.27
CA LEU A 71 -0.67 -6.44 -1.64
C LEU A 71 0.44 -5.82 -2.51
N GLN A 72 1.67 -5.72 -2.01
CA GLN A 72 2.86 -5.15 -2.66
C GLN A 72 4.07 -6.09 -2.65
N GLY A 73 4.06 -7.07 -1.76
CA GLY A 73 5.21 -7.93 -1.45
C GLY A 73 5.91 -8.51 -2.67
N LEU A 74 7.24 -8.56 -2.62
CA LEU A 74 8.04 -9.45 -3.50
C LEU A 74 7.66 -10.91 -3.24
N VAL A 75 7.40 -11.24 -1.98
CA VAL A 75 6.87 -12.54 -1.57
C VAL A 75 5.61 -12.35 -0.74
N CYS A 76 4.64 -13.23 -0.93
CA CYS A 76 3.34 -13.16 -0.27
C CYS A 76 3.12 -14.43 0.55
N ALA A 77 2.58 -14.28 1.76
CA ALA A 77 2.17 -15.43 2.56
C ALA A 77 1.12 -16.27 1.81
N ALA A 78 1.14 -17.57 2.05
CA ALA A 78 0.18 -18.52 1.50
C ALA A 78 -0.12 -19.64 2.51
N GLY A 79 -1.15 -20.45 2.23
CA GLY A 79 -1.54 -21.57 3.09
C GLY A 79 -2.39 -21.13 4.29
N PRO A 80 -2.15 -21.69 5.50
CA PRO A 80 -3.04 -21.56 6.66
C PRO A 80 -3.44 -20.13 7.00
N TYR A 81 -2.51 -19.17 6.92
CA TYR A 81 -2.82 -17.77 7.19
C TYR A 81 -3.79 -17.19 6.16
N THR A 82 -3.52 -17.37 4.87
CA THR A 82 -4.40 -16.85 3.81
C THR A 82 -5.77 -17.54 3.81
N GLU A 83 -5.85 -18.82 4.13
CA GLU A 83 -7.11 -19.56 4.22
C GLU A 83 -7.97 -19.06 5.39
N ARG A 84 -7.36 -18.85 6.57
CA ARG A 84 -8.09 -18.42 7.77
C ARG A 84 -8.44 -16.94 7.75
N PHE A 85 -7.52 -16.07 7.31
CA PHE A 85 -7.68 -14.62 7.36
C PHE A 85 -8.20 -14.02 6.05
N GLY A 86 -8.25 -14.78 4.96
CA GLY A 86 -8.58 -14.28 3.62
C GLY A 86 -9.94 -13.58 3.54
N ALA A 87 -10.98 -14.14 4.18
CA ALA A 87 -12.29 -13.50 4.21
C ALA A 87 -12.27 -12.15 4.95
N PHE A 88 -11.51 -12.05 6.04
CA PHE A 88 -11.35 -10.81 6.79
C PHE A 88 -10.53 -9.78 6.00
N ILE A 89 -9.46 -10.20 5.34
CA ILE A 89 -8.68 -9.34 4.43
C ILE A 89 -9.58 -8.82 3.30
N GLY A 90 -10.41 -9.68 2.69
CA GLY A 90 -11.39 -9.28 1.69
C GLY A 90 -12.42 -8.27 2.22
N LYS A 91 -12.86 -8.42 3.48
CA LYS A 91 -13.72 -7.43 4.14
C LYS A 91 -13.02 -6.09 4.33
N LYS A 92 -11.74 -6.07 4.76
CA LYS A 92 -10.95 -4.84 4.87
C LYS A 92 -10.81 -4.12 3.53
N ALA A 93 -10.49 -4.88 2.48
CA ALA A 93 -10.39 -4.36 1.12
C ALA A 93 -11.72 -3.75 0.65
N ARG A 94 -12.85 -4.44 0.84
CA ARG A 94 -14.17 -3.91 0.48
C ARG A 94 -14.56 -2.63 1.23
N LEU A 95 -14.10 -2.48 2.47
CA LEU A 95 -14.40 -1.30 3.30
C LEU A 95 -13.42 -0.14 3.10
N GLY A 96 -12.31 -0.37 2.38
CA GLY A 96 -11.21 0.59 2.31
C GLY A 96 -10.61 0.89 3.69
N ALA A 97 -10.53 -0.10 4.58
CA ALA A 97 -10.15 0.12 5.98
C ALA A 97 -8.64 0.39 6.12
N ASP A 98 -7.81 -0.28 5.32
CA ASP A 98 -6.35 -0.13 5.37
C ASP A 98 -5.91 1.05 4.51
N ARG A 99 -5.48 2.15 5.12
CA ARG A 99 -5.06 3.38 4.42
C ARG A 99 -4.14 3.13 3.22
N TRP A 100 -3.11 2.32 3.42
CA TRP A 100 -2.10 2.04 2.40
C TRP A 100 -2.62 1.19 1.23
N GLY A 101 -3.57 0.29 1.50
CA GLY A 101 -4.10 -0.63 0.50
C GLY A 101 -5.39 -0.15 -0.20
N SER A 102 -5.88 1.04 0.16
CA SER A 102 -7.18 1.53 -0.28
C SER A 102 -7.05 2.70 -1.26
N THR A 103 -8.05 2.83 -2.13
CA THR A 103 -8.19 3.91 -3.10
C THR A 103 -9.04 5.07 -2.58
N MET A 104 -9.71 4.89 -1.44
CA MET A 104 -10.73 5.76 -0.84
C MET A 104 -12.03 5.84 -1.66
N GLU A 105 -12.16 5.00 -2.68
CA GLU A 105 -13.36 4.86 -3.51
C GLU A 105 -14.21 3.64 -3.09
N GLU A 106 -13.73 2.85 -2.13
CA GLU A 106 -14.41 1.67 -1.62
C GLU A 106 -15.71 2.06 -0.90
N SER A 107 -16.87 1.63 -1.42
CA SER A 107 -18.18 2.08 -0.90
C SER A 107 -18.27 3.62 -0.84
N ALA A 108 -17.81 4.31 -1.89
CA ALA A 108 -17.77 5.78 -1.95
C ALA A 108 -19.12 6.47 -1.69
N ASP A 109 -20.23 5.79 -1.98
CA ASP A 109 -21.58 6.24 -1.70
C ASP A 109 -21.87 6.41 -0.20
N VAL A 110 -21.20 5.64 0.66
CA VAL A 110 -21.41 5.64 2.12
C VAL A 110 -20.84 6.89 2.80
N PRO A 111 -19.57 7.30 2.62
CA PRO A 111 -19.06 8.53 3.21
C PRO A 111 -19.41 9.78 2.40
N ALA A 112 -19.91 9.67 1.17
CA ALA A 112 -20.19 10.83 0.32
C ALA A 112 -21.06 11.91 1.00
N PRO A 113 -22.12 11.58 1.77
CA PRO A 113 -22.88 12.58 2.52
C PRO A 113 -22.04 13.30 3.59
N LEU A 114 -21.14 12.58 4.26
CA LEU A 114 -20.22 13.17 5.25
C LEU A 114 -19.19 14.07 4.57
N HIS A 115 -18.59 13.64 3.46
CA HIS A 115 -17.68 14.47 2.68
C HIS A 115 -18.38 15.75 2.20
N SER A 116 -19.64 15.65 1.76
CA SER A 116 -20.45 16.79 1.30
C SER A 116 -20.76 17.76 2.45
N LEU A 117 -21.12 17.24 3.62
CA LEU A 117 -21.32 18.04 4.83
C LEU A 117 -20.04 18.80 5.18
N VAL A 118 -18.90 18.11 5.21
CA VAL A 118 -17.60 18.71 5.56
C VAL A 118 -17.24 19.82 4.58
N ALA A 119 -17.39 19.57 3.27
CA ALA A 119 -17.10 20.55 2.24
C ALA A 119 -18.03 21.78 2.30
N THR A 120 -19.29 21.58 2.69
CA THR A 120 -20.31 22.65 2.74
C THR A 120 -20.18 23.51 3.98
N GLU A 121 -20.04 22.90 5.15
CA GLU A 121 -20.05 23.62 6.43
C GLU A 121 -18.65 24.12 6.83
N PHE A 122 -17.58 23.49 6.33
CA PHE A 122 -16.20 23.85 6.68
C PHE A 122 -15.33 24.14 5.44
N PRO A 123 -15.75 25.04 4.52
CA PRO A 123 -15.03 25.27 3.26
C PRO A 123 -13.62 25.86 3.43
N ALA A 124 -13.33 26.47 4.59
CA ALA A 124 -12.01 27.02 4.91
C ALA A 124 -11.08 26.01 5.61
N TRP A 125 -11.57 24.81 5.96
CA TRP A 125 -10.76 23.79 6.60
C TRP A 125 -9.96 23.03 5.56
N ASP A 126 -8.67 23.32 5.46
CA ASP A 126 -7.72 22.63 4.59
C ASP A 126 -6.55 22.08 5.41
N PRO A 127 -6.75 20.97 6.14
CA PRO A 127 -5.73 20.42 7.00
C PRO A 127 -4.55 19.85 6.22
N TYR A 128 -3.34 20.26 6.59
CA TYR A 128 -2.11 19.67 6.08
C TYR A 128 -2.03 18.18 6.48
N PRO A 129 -1.48 17.29 5.62
CA PRO A 129 -0.93 17.55 4.28
C PRO A 129 -1.89 17.40 3.10
N TRP A 130 -3.10 16.85 3.31
CA TRP A 130 -3.90 16.31 2.21
C TRP A 130 -5.34 16.83 2.16
N GLY A 131 -5.71 17.75 3.05
CA GLY A 131 -7.00 18.43 3.04
C GLY A 131 -8.14 17.66 3.71
N ALA A 132 -9.31 18.28 3.75
CA ALA A 132 -10.42 17.86 4.60
C ALA A 132 -10.97 16.47 4.24
N ARG A 133 -11.07 16.14 2.95
CA ARG A 133 -11.52 14.81 2.49
C ARG A 133 -10.62 13.72 3.05
N TYR A 134 -9.31 13.87 2.88
CA TYR A 134 -8.33 12.90 3.39
C TYR A 134 -8.38 12.77 4.91
N GLN A 135 -8.46 13.88 5.65
CA GLN A 135 -8.54 13.80 7.11
C GLN A 135 -9.86 13.15 7.57
N THR A 136 -10.95 13.35 6.82
CA THR A 136 -12.24 12.69 7.09
C THR A 136 -12.13 11.18 6.90
N ASP A 137 -11.55 10.71 5.78
CA ASP A 137 -11.33 9.28 5.54
C ASP A 137 -10.34 8.66 6.54
N ASP A 138 -9.29 9.38 6.95
CA ASP A 138 -8.37 8.93 8.00
C ASP A 138 -9.12 8.63 9.30
N LEU A 139 -9.94 9.57 9.77
CA LEU A 139 -10.67 9.42 11.03
C LEU A 139 -11.75 8.33 10.95
N VAL A 140 -12.48 8.27 9.84
CA VAL A 140 -13.63 7.36 9.73
C VAL A 140 -13.20 5.98 9.25
N ARG A 141 -12.51 5.88 8.13
CA ARG A 141 -12.14 4.57 7.55
C ARG A 141 -10.94 3.98 8.25
N HIS A 142 -9.87 4.76 8.37
CA HIS A 142 -8.58 4.22 8.77
C HIS A 142 -8.37 4.18 10.29
N VAL A 143 -9.22 4.86 11.06
CA VAL A 143 -9.25 4.78 12.52
C VAL A 143 -10.53 4.11 13.00
N LEU A 144 -11.71 4.70 12.81
CA LEU A 144 -12.94 4.17 13.40
C LEU A 144 -13.32 2.78 12.86
N ILE A 145 -13.40 2.61 11.54
CA ILE A 145 -13.73 1.30 10.95
C ILE A 145 -12.62 0.28 11.28
N ALA A 146 -11.35 0.67 11.18
CA ALA A 146 -10.23 -0.20 11.56
C ALA A 146 -10.33 -0.68 13.02
N GLN A 147 -10.68 0.20 13.95
CA GLN A 147 -10.91 -0.15 15.36
C GLN A 147 -12.11 -1.08 15.54
N ALA A 148 -13.21 -0.82 14.83
CA ALA A 148 -14.41 -1.66 14.88
C ALA A 148 -14.16 -3.10 14.38
N LEU A 149 -13.16 -3.29 13.52
CA LEU A 149 -12.77 -4.60 12.99
C LEU A 149 -11.85 -5.39 13.94
N LEU A 150 -11.29 -4.77 14.98
CA LEU A 150 -10.35 -5.44 15.90
C LEU A 150 -10.93 -6.68 16.59
N PRO A 151 -12.17 -6.65 17.14
CA PRO A 151 -12.75 -7.84 17.75
C PRO A 151 -12.87 -8.98 16.74
N GLU A 152 -13.33 -8.70 15.53
CA GLU A 152 -13.45 -9.71 14.47
C GLU A 152 -12.10 -10.33 14.08
N TYR A 153 -11.03 -9.52 14.04
CA TYR A 153 -9.69 -10.06 13.81
C TYR A 153 -9.24 -10.96 14.96
N ALA A 154 -9.47 -10.55 16.21
CA ALA A 154 -9.13 -11.34 17.39
C ALA A 154 -9.87 -12.69 17.42
N GLU A 155 -11.12 -12.70 16.97
CA GLU A 155 -11.92 -13.92 16.84
C GLU A 155 -11.30 -14.98 15.92
N LEU A 156 -10.53 -14.55 14.92
CA LEU A 156 -9.79 -15.45 14.03
C LEU A 156 -8.63 -16.16 14.72
N PHE A 157 -8.38 -15.92 16.01
CA PHE A 157 -7.43 -16.68 16.81
C PHE A 157 -8.11 -17.59 17.84
N ARG A 158 -9.44 -17.47 18.03
CA ARG A 158 -10.15 -18.24 19.04
C ARG A 158 -10.04 -19.75 18.76
N GLY A 159 -9.72 -20.50 19.81
CA GLY A 159 -9.65 -21.97 19.79
C GLY A 159 -8.42 -22.53 19.07
N LEU A 160 -7.46 -21.70 18.67
CA LEU A 160 -6.20 -22.18 18.12
C LEU A 160 -5.31 -22.79 19.20
N SER A 161 -4.72 -23.93 18.88
CA SER A 161 -3.63 -24.51 19.64
C SER A 161 -2.29 -23.84 19.29
N ASP A 162 -1.26 -24.09 20.10
CA ASP A 162 0.11 -23.66 19.78
C ASP A 162 0.58 -24.19 18.41
N GLY A 163 0.17 -25.41 18.05
CA GLY A 163 0.48 -26.01 16.75
C GLY A 163 -0.17 -25.25 15.59
N ASP A 164 -1.42 -24.80 15.75
CA ASP A 164 -2.10 -23.99 14.74
C ASP A 164 -1.44 -22.60 14.61
N LEU A 165 -1.05 -22.00 15.73
CA LEU A 165 -0.35 -20.71 15.74
C LEU A 165 1.02 -20.81 15.03
N LEU A 166 1.74 -21.91 15.23
CA LEU A 166 2.98 -22.19 14.49
C LEU A 166 2.70 -22.35 12.99
N ALA A 167 1.66 -23.09 12.60
CA ALA A 167 1.28 -23.22 11.19
C ALA A 167 0.89 -21.87 10.54
N LEU A 168 0.24 -20.97 11.29
CA LEU A 168 -0.02 -19.61 10.85
C LEU A 168 1.29 -18.81 10.66
N ALA A 169 2.23 -18.92 11.59
CA ALA A 169 3.53 -18.25 11.48
C ALA A 169 4.36 -18.80 10.30
N ASP A 170 4.34 -20.11 10.08
CA ASP A 170 5.04 -20.81 9.00
C ASP A 170 4.51 -20.44 7.61
N SER A 171 3.28 -19.92 7.51
CA SER A 171 2.74 -19.34 6.27
C SER A 171 3.59 -18.16 5.74
N PHE A 172 4.40 -17.54 6.62
CA PHE A 172 5.34 -16.48 6.28
C PHE A 172 6.78 -16.99 6.10
N ALA A 173 7.06 -18.29 6.27
CA ALA A 173 8.37 -18.84 5.93
C ALA A 173 8.61 -18.72 4.42
N LEU A 174 9.80 -18.27 4.00
CA LEU A 174 10.08 -17.98 2.59
C LEU A 174 9.79 -19.18 1.66
N ALA A 175 10.06 -20.40 2.13
CA ALA A 175 9.81 -21.63 1.38
C ALA A 175 8.32 -21.87 1.07
N GLY A 176 7.42 -21.33 1.90
CA GLY A 176 5.96 -21.42 1.72
C GLY A 176 5.34 -20.18 1.07
N CYS A 177 6.11 -19.11 0.83
CA CYS A 177 5.58 -17.89 0.23
C CYS A 177 5.47 -18.01 -1.30
N VAL A 178 4.46 -17.35 -1.86
CA VAL A 178 4.34 -17.14 -3.31
C VAL A 178 5.24 -15.99 -3.72
N ARG A 179 6.03 -16.18 -4.76
CA ARG A 179 6.97 -15.18 -5.29
C ARG A 179 6.32 -14.38 -6.41
N ARG A 180 6.47 -13.06 -6.36
CA ARG A 180 6.04 -12.14 -7.43
C ARG A 180 7.16 -12.00 -8.46
N GLU A 181 7.34 -13.02 -9.29
CA GLU A 181 8.46 -13.08 -10.24
C GLU A 181 8.58 -11.85 -11.14
N PRO A 182 7.49 -11.26 -11.71
CA PRO A 182 7.64 -10.05 -12.52
C PRO A 182 8.24 -8.85 -11.77
N LEU A 183 7.92 -8.72 -10.46
CA LEU A 183 8.52 -7.68 -9.62
C LEU A 183 10.00 -8.01 -9.34
N ILE A 184 10.28 -9.26 -8.97
CA ILE A 184 11.64 -9.71 -8.67
C ILE A 184 12.55 -9.48 -9.88
N ASP A 185 12.12 -9.91 -11.07
CA ASP A 185 12.84 -9.71 -12.33
C ASP A 185 13.05 -8.24 -12.68
N LEU A 186 12.06 -7.38 -12.40
CA LEU A 186 12.20 -5.94 -12.59
C LEU A 186 13.27 -5.36 -11.65
N LEU A 187 13.22 -5.69 -10.36
CA LEU A 187 14.19 -5.18 -9.39
C LEU A 187 15.60 -5.71 -9.68
N THR A 188 15.76 -7.00 -9.95
CA THR A 188 17.07 -7.61 -10.24
C THR A 188 17.76 -6.95 -11.42
N ARG A 189 17.02 -6.53 -12.46
CA ARG A 189 17.59 -5.79 -13.59
C ARG A 189 18.05 -4.37 -13.26
N ASN A 190 17.58 -3.82 -12.14
CA ASN A 190 17.89 -2.47 -11.66
C ASN A 190 18.83 -2.47 -10.44
N LEU A 191 19.29 -3.64 -9.98
CA LEU A 191 20.36 -3.72 -9.00
C LEU A 191 21.69 -3.63 -9.76
N ARG A 192 22.46 -2.58 -9.50
CA ARG A 192 23.80 -2.35 -10.06
C ARG A 192 24.90 -2.93 -9.17
#